data_AF-A0A7C2A1B1-F1
#
_entry.id   AF-A0A7C2A1B1-F1
#
_cell.length_a   1.000
_cell.length_b   1.000
_cell.length_c   1.000
_cell.angle_alpha   90.00
_cell.angle_beta   90.00
_cell.angle_gamma   90.00
#
_symmetry.space_group_name_H-M   'P 1'
#
loop_
_entity.id
_entity.type
_entity.pdbx_description
1 polymer ?
#
loop_
_entity_poly.entity_id
_entity_poly.type
_entity_poly.pdbx_seq_one_letter_code
_entity_poly.pdbx_strand_id
1 'polypeptide(L)'
;MNGKVRRRLENLRKIRAYSILAKGDMPKEVNNTTWIIPSQNEPDKTYTVWNENGEWHCDCKDYQRTGLLCKHIQAVILFNKMQESIEDDVLTLKAEVDHPQCPECGSYDVVKNGHRKTQVGKRQIYKCKHCNYKFVLEPIKYRKGNTKLIALC
;
A
#
# COMPACT_ATOMS: atom_id res chain seq x y z
N MET A 1 32.65 13.48 -10.08
CA MET A 1 31.91 13.99 -8.90
C MET A 1 32.20 13.11 -7.70
N ASN A 2 32.59 13.68 -6.55
CA ASN A 2 32.82 12.93 -5.31
C ASN A 2 31.56 12.17 -4.87
N GLY A 3 31.67 10.87 -4.57
CA GLY A 3 30.51 10.01 -4.25
C GLY A 3 29.66 10.49 -3.07
N LYS A 4 30.28 11.14 -2.07
CA LYS A 4 29.57 11.75 -0.92
C LYS A 4 28.64 12.90 -1.33
N VAL A 5 29.02 13.71 -2.32
CA VAL A 5 28.24 14.87 -2.78
C VAL A 5 27.01 14.39 -3.56
N ARG A 6 27.16 13.36 -4.40
CA ARG A 6 26.05 12.74 -5.14
C ARG A 6 24.97 12.23 -4.19
N ARG A 7 25.35 11.47 -3.17
CA ARG A 7 24.41 10.91 -2.18
C ARG A 7 23.64 11.99 -1.43
N ARG A 8 24.30 13.09 -1.08
CA ARG A 8 23.67 14.24 -0.42
C ARG A 8 22.62 14.90 -1.31
N LEU A 9 22.93 15.08 -2.60
CA LEU A 9 21.99 15.67 -3.57
C LEU A 9 20.79 14.76 -3.83
N GLU A 10 21.00 13.44 -3.90
CA GLU A 10 19.92 12.45 -4.02
C GLU A 10 18.99 12.49 -2.80
N ASN A 11 19.55 12.56 -1.59
CA ASN A 11 18.76 12.69 -0.35
C ASN A 11 17.92 13.97 -0.30
N LEU A 12 18.48 15.11 -0.73
CA LEU A 12 17.73 16.37 -0.80
C LEU A 12 16.55 16.30 -1.78
N ARG A 13 16.73 15.61 -2.91
CA ARG A 13 15.64 15.36 -3.86
C ARG A 13 14.60 14.40 -3.29
N LYS A 14 15.01 13.44 -2.46
CA LYS A 14 14.10 12.54 -1.74
C LYS A 14 13.18 13.28 -0.78
N ILE A 15 13.74 14.19 0.00
CA ILE A 15 12.95 15.04 0.91
C ILE A 15 11.90 15.85 0.13
N ARG A 16 12.28 16.38 -1.03
CA ARG A 16 11.35 17.10 -1.92
C ARG A 16 10.31 16.16 -2.56
N ALA A 17 10.64 14.90 -2.78
CA ALA A 17 9.68 13.92 -3.26
C ALA A 17 8.60 13.63 -2.21
N TYR A 18 8.99 13.45 -0.94
CA TYR A 18 8.03 13.33 0.17
C TYR A 18 7.11 14.55 0.25
N SER A 19 7.64 15.75 0.03
CA SER A 19 6.81 16.97 0.05
C SER A 19 5.79 17.03 -1.09
N ILE A 20 6.04 16.39 -2.24
CA ILE A 20 5.05 16.28 -3.34
C ILE A 20 3.89 15.41 -2.86
N LEU A 21 4.19 14.20 -2.39
CA LEU A 21 3.18 13.24 -1.97
C LEU A 21 2.37 13.75 -0.78
N ALA A 22 3.02 14.40 0.19
CA ALA A 22 2.36 14.96 1.36
C ALA A 22 1.39 16.12 1.04
N LYS A 23 1.58 16.83 -0.08
CA LYS A 23 0.66 17.87 -0.55
C LYS A 23 -0.60 17.33 -1.23
N GLY A 24 -0.62 16.04 -1.57
CA GLY A 24 -1.71 15.42 -2.34
C GLY A 24 -1.49 15.41 -3.85
N ASP A 25 -0.30 15.82 -4.32
CA ASP A 25 0.10 15.78 -5.73
C ASP A 25 0.48 14.34 -6.13
N MET A 26 -0.50 13.43 -6.15
CA MET A 26 -0.28 12.01 -6.41
C MET A 26 0.08 11.74 -7.88
N PRO A 27 1.09 10.88 -8.17
CA PRO A 27 1.33 10.39 -9.51
C PRO A 27 0.11 9.63 -10.05
N LYS A 28 -0.22 9.88 -11.31
CA LYS A 28 -1.24 9.13 -12.06
C LYS A 28 -0.54 8.16 -13.00
N GLU A 29 -0.86 6.88 -12.87
CA GLU A 29 -0.40 5.86 -13.80
C GLU A 29 -1.16 5.99 -15.13
N VAL A 30 -0.42 6.05 -16.23
CA VAL A 30 -0.98 6.04 -17.59
C VAL A 30 -0.83 4.64 -18.19
N ASN A 31 0.36 4.07 -18.03
CA ASN A 31 0.74 2.73 -18.44
C ASN A 31 1.59 2.10 -17.31
N ASN A 32 1.77 0.78 -17.34
CA ASN A 32 2.58 0.03 -16.36
C ASN A 32 4.03 0.54 -16.20
N THR A 33 4.53 1.33 -17.14
CA THR A 33 5.89 1.88 -17.13
C THR A 33 5.92 3.41 -17.17
N THR A 34 4.76 4.08 -17.18
CA THR A 34 4.67 5.54 -17.39
C THR A 34 3.70 6.18 -16.42
N TRP A 35 4.17 7.21 -15.73
CA TRP A 35 3.44 7.98 -14.74
C TRP A 35 3.47 9.48 -15.07
N ILE A 36 2.37 10.16 -14.79
CA ILE A 36 2.24 11.61 -14.90
C ILE A 36 2.17 12.19 -13.50
N ILE A 37 2.97 13.22 -13.22
CA ILE A 37 2.98 13.93 -11.94
C ILE A 37 2.74 15.43 -12.16
N PRO A 38 1.82 16.05 -11.41
CA PRO A 38 1.60 17.49 -11.50
C PRO A 38 2.78 18.28 -10.93
N SER A 39 2.99 19.49 -11.43
CA SER A 39 4.01 20.40 -10.95
C SER A 39 3.55 21.09 -9.66
N GLN A 40 4.38 21.02 -8.60
CA GLN A 40 4.12 21.71 -7.32
C GLN A 40 3.94 23.23 -7.41
N ASN A 41 4.45 23.87 -8.47
CA ASN A 41 4.48 25.33 -8.60
C ASN A 41 3.52 25.85 -9.68
N GLU A 42 3.18 25.01 -10.65
CA GLU A 42 2.45 25.40 -11.85
C GLU A 42 1.29 24.39 -12.01
N PRO A 43 0.04 24.76 -11.66
CA PRO A 43 -1.07 23.80 -11.65
C PRO A 43 -1.37 23.20 -13.03
N ASP A 44 -1.12 23.96 -14.11
CA ASP A 44 -1.40 23.53 -15.49
C ASP A 44 -0.28 22.68 -16.11
N LYS A 45 0.81 22.45 -15.37
CA LYS A 45 1.98 21.76 -15.89
C LYS A 45 2.12 20.39 -15.25
N THR A 46 2.24 19.39 -16.11
CA THR A 46 2.52 18.01 -15.72
C THR A 46 3.87 17.57 -16.24
N TYR A 47 4.51 16.66 -15.52
CA TYR A 47 5.75 16.02 -15.90
C TYR A 47 5.50 14.53 -16.11
N THR A 48 6.08 13.98 -17.17
CA THR A 48 6.03 12.55 -17.48
C THR A 48 7.29 11.87 -16.95
N VAL A 49 7.08 10.81 -16.19
CA VAL A 49 8.11 9.92 -15.66
C VAL A 49 7.88 8.55 -16.27
N TRP A 50 8.93 7.93 -16.81
CA TRP A 50 8.83 6.60 -17.36
C TRP A 50 10.03 5.76 -16.99
N ASN A 51 9.83 4.44 -17.01
CA ASN A 51 10.86 3.45 -16.76
C ASN A 51 11.11 2.63 -18.03
N GLU A 52 12.34 2.69 -18.53
CA GLU A 52 12.82 1.89 -19.65
C GLU A 52 13.84 0.88 -19.13
N ASN A 53 13.48 -0.41 -19.11
CA ASN A 53 14.38 -1.51 -18.75
C ASN A 53 15.10 -1.36 -17.39
N GLY A 54 14.47 -0.69 -16.41
CA GLY A 54 15.05 -0.45 -15.08
C GLY A 54 15.71 0.92 -14.92
N GLU A 55 15.85 1.70 -15.99
CA GLU A 55 16.33 3.08 -15.95
C GLU A 55 15.15 4.06 -15.88
N TRP A 56 15.24 5.01 -14.95
CA TRP A 56 14.18 5.98 -14.70
C TRP A 56 14.45 7.29 -15.42
N HIS A 57 13.49 7.73 -16.21
CA HIS A 57 13.58 8.96 -16.99
C HIS A 57 12.46 9.93 -16.60
N CYS A 58 12.75 11.22 -16.75
CA CYS A 58 11.77 12.28 -16.52
C CYS A 58 12.03 13.44 -17.48
N ASP A 59 10.97 14.02 -18.00
CA ASP A 59 11.00 15.18 -18.89
C ASP A 59 11.40 16.50 -18.19
N CYS A 60 11.54 16.51 -16.87
CA CYS A 60 11.83 17.74 -16.13
C CYS A 60 13.25 18.27 -16.38
N LYS A 61 13.39 19.61 -16.31
CA LYS A 61 14.68 20.31 -16.49
C LYS A 61 15.77 19.87 -15.51
N ASP A 62 15.42 19.44 -14.29
CA ASP A 62 16.40 18.96 -13.30
C ASP A 62 17.05 17.64 -13.75
N TYR A 63 16.25 16.73 -14.31
CA TYR A 63 16.76 15.47 -14.85
C TYR A 63 17.62 15.72 -16.09
N GLN A 64 17.12 16.52 -17.04
CA GLN A 64 17.86 16.85 -18.27
C GLN A 64 19.23 17.49 -18.00
N ARG A 65 19.34 18.34 -16.96
CA ARG A 65 20.59 19.02 -16.61
C ARG A 65 21.56 18.16 -15.81
N THR A 66 21.06 17.28 -14.95
CA THR A 66 21.91 16.56 -13.97
C THR A 66 22.09 15.09 -14.26
N GLY A 67 21.19 14.46 -15.02
CA GLY A 67 21.14 13.01 -15.23
C GLY A 67 20.92 12.19 -13.95
N LEU A 68 20.63 12.84 -12.82
CA LEU A 68 20.37 12.19 -11.53
C LEU A 68 18.87 12.08 -11.29
N LEU A 69 18.47 11.10 -10.47
CA LEU A 69 17.08 10.89 -10.09
C LEU A 69 16.47 12.17 -9.49
N CYS A 70 15.61 12.82 -10.26
CA CYS A 70 14.94 14.07 -9.90
C CYS A 70 13.90 13.83 -8.80
N LYS A 71 13.35 14.91 -8.24
CA LYS A 71 12.28 14.81 -7.23
C LYS A 71 11.02 14.06 -7.74
N HIS A 72 10.73 14.16 -9.04
CA HIS A 72 9.57 13.51 -9.65
C HIS A 72 9.77 12.00 -9.76
N ILE A 73 10.92 11.55 -10.27
CA ILE A 73 11.29 10.13 -10.29
C ILE A 73 11.23 9.55 -8.88
N GLN A 74 11.83 10.24 -7.91
CA GLN A 74 11.83 9.76 -6.53
C GLN A 74 10.42 9.73 -5.92
N ALA A 75 9.52 10.64 -6.32
CA ALA A 75 8.13 10.62 -5.87
C ALA A 75 7.36 9.43 -6.45
N VAL A 76 7.56 9.11 -7.74
CA VAL A 76 6.96 7.92 -8.37
C VAL A 76 7.48 6.63 -7.74
N ILE A 77 8.80 6.52 -7.52
CA ILE A 77 9.38 5.34 -6.85
C ILE A 77 8.82 5.18 -5.43
N LEU A 78 8.67 6.28 -4.68
CA LEU A 78 8.06 6.24 -3.34
C LEU A 78 6.59 5.85 -3.41
N PHE A 79 5.84 6.40 -4.37
CA PHE A 79 4.44 6.09 -4.58
C PHE A 79 4.22 4.61 -4.90
N ASN A 80 4.99 4.04 -5.84
CA ASN A 80 4.89 2.62 -6.20
C ASN A 80 5.19 1.72 -4.99
N LYS A 81 6.24 2.03 -4.22
CA LYS A 81 6.54 1.27 -2.99
C LYS A 81 5.44 1.35 -1.94
N MET A 82 4.77 2.50 -1.83
CA MET A 82 3.63 2.65 -0.94
C MET A 82 2.43 1.82 -1.44
N GLN A 83 2.16 1.83 -2.75
CA GLN A 83 1.10 1.00 -3.34
C GLN A 83 1.38 -0.50 -3.12
N GLU A 84 2.60 -0.96 -3.42
CA GLU A 84 3.03 -2.34 -3.17
C GLU A 84 2.82 -2.74 -1.70
N SER A 85 3.25 -1.90 -0.74
CA SER A 85 3.05 -2.21 0.69
C SER A 85 1.57 -2.26 1.09
N ILE A 86 0.73 -1.40 0.52
CA ILE A 86 -0.71 -1.39 0.79
C ILE A 86 -1.36 -2.64 0.19
N GLU A 87 -0.96 -3.03 -1.01
CA GLU A 87 -1.45 -4.25 -1.66
C GLU A 87 -1.08 -5.50 -0.87
N ASP A 88 0.16 -5.58 -0.37
CA ASP A 88 0.62 -6.67 0.49
C ASP A 88 -0.15 -6.73 1.82
N ASP A 89 -0.38 -5.57 2.46
CA ASP A 89 -1.16 -5.47 3.70
C ASP A 89 -2.62 -5.90 3.45
N VAL A 90 -3.24 -5.44 2.36
CA VAL A 90 -4.60 -5.82 1.95
C VAL A 90 -4.70 -7.31 1.64
N LEU A 91 -3.72 -7.87 0.93
CA LEU A 91 -3.66 -9.30 0.62
C LEU A 91 -3.56 -10.13 1.90
N THR A 92 -2.71 -9.71 2.84
CA THR A 92 -2.54 -10.35 4.14
C THR A 92 -3.83 -10.31 4.95
N LEU A 93 -4.47 -9.14 5.04
CA LEU A 93 -5.75 -8.98 5.73
C LEU A 93 -6.87 -9.84 5.12
N LYS A 94 -6.93 -9.94 3.79
CA LYS A 94 -7.89 -10.83 3.10
C LYS A 94 -7.63 -12.30 3.44
N ALA A 95 -6.37 -12.74 3.41
CA ALA A 95 -6.00 -14.11 3.73
C ALA A 95 -6.40 -14.50 5.17
N GLU A 96 -6.20 -13.61 6.15
CA GLU A 96 -6.59 -13.84 7.55
C GLU A 96 -8.11 -13.89 7.77
N VAL A 97 -8.88 -13.16 6.96
CA VAL A 97 -10.35 -13.19 7.00
C VAL A 97 -10.89 -14.51 6.43
N ASP A 98 -10.30 -14.98 5.33
CA ASP A 98 -10.72 -16.21 4.67
C ASP A 98 -10.24 -17.48 5.40
N HIS A 99 -9.01 -17.44 5.93
CA HIS A 99 -8.36 -18.56 6.62
C HIS A 99 -7.98 -18.15 8.05
N PRO A 100 -8.95 -18.04 8.98
CA PRO A 100 -8.67 -17.58 10.32
C PRO A 100 -7.85 -18.61 11.10
N GLN A 101 -6.84 -18.12 11.79
CA GLN A 101 -6.02 -18.93 12.69
C GLN A 101 -6.80 -19.26 13.97
N CYS A 102 -6.64 -20.49 14.47
CA CYS A 102 -7.22 -20.87 15.76
C CYS A 102 -6.52 -20.13 16.91
N PRO A 103 -7.26 -19.43 17.80
CA PRO A 103 -6.66 -18.69 18.90
C PRO A 103 -6.06 -19.57 20.01
N GLU A 104 -6.48 -20.84 20.13
CA GLU A 104 -5.99 -21.76 21.17
C GLU A 104 -4.71 -22.49 20.76
N CYS A 105 -4.63 -22.98 19.52
CA CYS A 105 -3.51 -23.82 19.08
C CYS A 105 -2.71 -23.25 17.90
N GLY A 106 -3.11 -22.11 17.34
CA GLY A 106 -2.41 -21.48 16.21
C GLY A 106 -2.55 -22.20 14.86
N SER A 107 -3.31 -23.30 14.76
CA SER A 107 -3.53 -24.01 13.48
C SER A 107 -4.45 -23.21 12.54
N TYR A 108 -4.14 -23.25 11.25
CA TYR A 108 -4.95 -22.69 10.16
C TYR A 108 -6.03 -23.67 9.65
N ASP A 109 -6.09 -24.90 10.19
CA ASP A 109 -7.10 -25.90 9.82
C ASP A 109 -8.45 -25.58 10.48
N VAL A 110 -9.06 -24.47 10.07
CA VAL A 110 -10.30 -23.95 10.62
C VAL A 110 -11.41 -24.00 9.59
N VAL A 111 -12.57 -24.53 9.97
CA VAL A 111 -13.76 -24.63 9.12
C VAL A 111 -14.93 -23.83 9.66
N LYS A 112 -15.74 -23.32 8.73
CA LYS A 112 -17.02 -22.66 9.03
C LYS A 112 -18.01 -23.68 9.58
N ASN A 113 -18.45 -23.50 10.83
CA ASN A 113 -19.30 -24.42 11.58
C ASN A 113 -20.63 -23.75 11.99
N GLY A 114 -21.40 -23.29 11.00
CA GLY A 114 -22.72 -22.68 11.21
C GLY A 114 -22.70 -21.24 11.72
N HIS A 115 -23.86 -20.76 12.20
CA HIS A 115 -24.03 -19.36 12.61
C HIS A 115 -24.67 -19.23 13.99
N ARG A 116 -24.16 -18.29 14.80
CA ARG A 116 -24.76 -17.85 16.07
C ARG A 116 -25.64 -16.62 15.84
N LYS A 117 -26.89 -16.66 16.27
CA LYS A 117 -27.73 -15.44 16.34
C LYS A 117 -27.31 -14.61 17.55
N THR A 118 -26.95 -13.36 17.34
CA THR A 118 -26.67 -12.36 18.38
C THR A 118 -27.60 -11.16 18.22
N GLN A 119 -27.70 -10.29 19.23
CA GLN A 119 -28.55 -9.09 19.17
C GLN A 119 -28.21 -8.18 17.98
N VAL A 120 -26.93 -8.15 17.56
CA VAL A 120 -26.46 -7.35 16.43
C VAL A 120 -26.67 -8.07 15.08
N GLY A 121 -26.86 -9.39 15.06
CA GLY A 121 -27.06 -10.16 13.82
C GLY A 121 -26.57 -11.61 13.88
N LYS A 122 -26.62 -12.31 12.74
CA LYS A 122 -26.05 -13.66 12.58
C LYS A 122 -24.53 -13.54 12.46
N ARG A 123 -23.79 -14.36 13.22
CA ARG A 123 -22.32 -14.40 13.20
C ARG A 123 -21.83 -15.79 12.83
N GLN A 124 -20.80 -15.86 11.99
CA GLN A 124 -20.16 -17.12 11.61
C GLN A 124 -19.42 -17.72 12.82
N ILE A 125 -19.65 -19.01 13.08
CA ILE A 125 -18.87 -19.78 14.04
C ILE A 125 -17.80 -20.53 13.26
N TYR A 126 -16.58 -20.54 13.78
CA TYR A 126 -15.46 -21.29 13.25
C TYR A 126 -15.10 -22.42 14.19
N LYS A 127 -14.64 -23.55 13.65
CA LYS A 127 -14.16 -24.70 14.41
C LYS A 127 -12.80 -25.12 13.89
N CYS A 128 -11.80 -25.19 14.76
CA CYS A 128 -10.51 -25.78 14.42
C CYS A 128 -10.62 -27.30 14.34
N LYS A 129 -10.07 -27.92 13.30
CA LYS A 129 -10.01 -29.39 13.16
C LYS A 129 -8.91 -30.01 14.04
N HIS A 130 -7.87 -29.26 14.36
CA HIS A 130 -6.74 -29.75 15.15
C HIS A 130 -7.07 -29.86 16.65
N CYS A 131 -7.59 -28.80 17.27
CA CYS A 131 -7.91 -28.78 18.71
C CYS A 131 -9.42 -28.84 19.02
N ASN A 132 -10.28 -28.91 17.99
CA ASN A 132 -11.75 -28.87 18.11
C ASN A 132 -12.33 -27.60 18.74
N TYR A 133 -11.52 -26.58 19.04
CA TYR A 133 -11.97 -25.32 19.61
C TYR A 133 -12.91 -24.57 18.67
N LYS A 134 -13.98 -24.00 19.23
CA LYS A 134 -14.98 -23.23 18.51
C LYS A 134 -14.87 -21.77 18.90
N PHE A 135 -14.76 -20.90 17.91
CA PHE A 135 -14.61 -19.47 18.14
C PHE A 135 -15.40 -18.63 17.14
N VAL A 136 -15.54 -17.36 17.46
CA VAL A 136 -16.11 -16.33 16.59
C VAL A 136 -15.05 -15.25 16.47
N LEU A 137 -14.83 -14.73 15.27
CA LEU A 137 -13.89 -13.64 15.09
C LEU A 137 -14.32 -12.39 15.85
N GLU A 138 -13.34 -11.60 16.31
CA GLU A 138 -13.57 -10.48 17.21
C GLU A 138 -14.60 -9.50 16.63
N PRO A 139 -15.66 -9.18 17.41
CA PRO A 139 -16.67 -8.27 16.94
C PRO A 139 -16.31 -6.82 17.19
N ILE A 140 -16.69 -5.95 16.26
CA ILE A 140 -16.74 -4.52 16.51
C ILE A 140 -18.00 -4.21 17.32
N LYS A 141 -17.88 -3.37 18.35
CA LYS A 141 -19.05 -2.87 19.08
C LYS A 141 -19.96 -2.10 18.11
N TYR A 142 -21.27 -2.36 18.16
CA TYR A 142 -22.33 -1.64 17.41
C TYR A 142 -22.35 -1.76 15.87
N ARG A 143 -21.53 -2.64 15.26
CA ARG A 143 -21.53 -2.86 13.79
C ARG A 143 -21.70 -4.35 13.43
N LYS A 144 -22.33 -4.63 12.29
CA LYS A 144 -22.40 -5.98 11.70
C LYS A 144 -21.12 -6.24 10.89
N GLY A 145 -20.01 -6.53 11.56
CA GLY A 145 -18.71 -6.83 10.94
C GLY A 145 -17.61 -7.19 11.94
N ASN A 146 -16.55 -7.83 11.45
CA ASN A 146 -15.29 -8.02 12.19
C ASN A 146 -14.37 -6.82 11.92
N THR A 147 -13.54 -6.45 12.89
CA THR A 147 -12.53 -5.38 12.81
C THR A 147 -11.69 -5.47 11.54
N LYS A 148 -11.22 -6.68 11.19
CA LYS A 148 -10.39 -6.90 9.99
C LYS A 148 -11.15 -6.75 8.67
N LEU A 149 -12.46 -7.02 8.66
CA LEU A 149 -13.30 -6.90 7.46
C LEU A 149 -13.59 -5.44 7.09
N ILE A 150 -13.73 -4.54 8.06
CA ILE A 150 -13.96 -3.10 7.78
C ILE A 150 -12.68 -2.41 7.32
N ALA A 151 -11.51 -2.82 7.83
CA ALA A 151 -10.22 -2.27 7.40
C ALA A 151 -9.93 -2.48 5.89
N LEU A 152 -10.66 -3.39 5.25
CA LEU A 152 -10.55 -3.72 3.83
C LEU A 152 -11.56 -2.96 2.93
N CYS A 153 -12.53 -2.24 3.51
CA CYS A 153 -13.58 -1.51 2.80
C CYS A 153 -13.31 -0.01 2.78
#